data_AF-A0AAV0NQL0-F1
#
_entry.id   AF-A0AAV0NQL0-F1
#
_cell.length_a   1.000
_cell.length_b   1.000
_cell.length_c   1.000
_cell.angle_alpha   90.00
_cell.angle_beta   90.00
_cell.angle_gamma   90.00
#
_symmetry.space_group_name_H-M   'P 1'
#
loop_
_entity.id
_entity.type
_entity.pdbx_description
1 polymer ?
#
loop_
_entity_poly.entity_id
_entity_poly.type
_entity_poly.pdbx_seq_one_letter_code
_entity_poly.pdbx_strand_id
1 'polypeptide(L)'
;MPPIRSFTLTPSRLKDILLLFSLLAVVYLTFRNPLPRPPPSDRGDLPTSSTPTTRSHILFSIASSYGAFLRRKPYISLWYDPNSTRAFAFLDAAPADLPSHLPPVIISEDTSRFPYTFKGGLRSAIRVARVVKEAVELNQTGVRWFVFGDDDTVFFVDNLIKTLSKYDHTRWFYIGSNSESYEQNMKHSFDMGFGGGGFAISSPLARVLSRVLDSCLVRYSHLYGSDARIFSCLAELGVGLTHEPGFHQVDLRGNLFGLLSAHPLSPLISLHHLEASTPVFPTMNQTQAMEHLFQAVHADPTRILQQVVCYDHTNSFTVSIAWGYSIQVFEGNELLPDLLSLQQTFSPWRRHRNPLAGYYMFTMRPYPKDPCKRPAVFFMKNVKSGEDGIWSSYTRHNVEDCSRASRAINNLEYIKVSSDKLKLDAEQIWAPRRQCCDVSSSSEKSMVIRIRQCGNNELIAMHL
;
A
#
# COMPACT_ATOMS: atom_id res chain seq x y z
N MET A 1 -63.67 42.30 55.20
CA MET A 1 -63.06 41.02 54.83
C MET A 1 -63.43 40.71 53.38
N PRO A 2 -62.51 40.79 52.40
CA PRO A 2 -62.80 40.36 51.03
C PRO A 2 -62.66 38.83 50.91
N PRO A 3 -63.36 38.19 49.95
CA PRO A 3 -63.46 36.74 49.88
C PRO A 3 -62.20 36.12 49.26
N ILE A 4 -61.75 35.02 49.86
CA ILE A 4 -60.66 34.19 49.35
C ILE A 4 -61.18 33.42 48.13
N ARG A 5 -60.66 33.75 46.94
CA ARG A 5 -60.94 33.00 45.70
C ARG A 5 -60.15 31.69 45.72
N SER A 6 -60.86 30.57 45.76
CA SER A 6 -60.28 29.24 45.54
C SER A 6 -59.91 29.07 44.06
N PHE A 7 -58.62 28.84 43.77
CA PHE A 7 -58.15 28.51 42.43
C PHE A 7 -58.46 27.04 42.11
N THR A 8 -59.50 26.80 41.32
CA THR A 8 -59.76 25.48 40.73
C THR A 8 -58.80 25.26 39.54
N LEU A 9 -57.90 24.28 39.66
CA LEU A 9 -57.05 23.85 38.54
C LEU A 9 -57.91 23.12 37.50
N THR A 10 -58.07 23.74 36.33
CA THR A 10 -58.60 23.06 35.13
C THR A 10 -57.49 22.25 34.45
N PRO A 11 -57.82 21.16 33.72
CA PRO A 11 -56.83 20.33 33.02
C PRO A 11 -55.94 21.12 32.05
N SER A 12 -56.43 22.21 31.46
CA SER A 12 -55.63 23.10 30.61
C SER A 12 -54.56 23.85 31.40
N ARG A 13 -54.89 24.36 32.59
CA ARG A 13 -53.94 25.07 33.46
C ARG A 13 -52.85 24.14 34.00
N LEU A 14 -53.16 22.87 34.25
CA LEU A 14 -52.15 21.89 34.63
C LEU A 14 -51.17 21.62 33.47
N LYS A 15 -51.67 21.55 32.24
CA LYS A 15 -50.84 21.39 31.03
C LYS A 15 -49.91 22.59 30.83
N ASP A 16 -50.42 23.81 31.03
CA ASP A 16 -49.63 25.04 30.93
C ASP A 16 -48.53 25.10 32.00
N ILE A 17 -48.83 24.69 33.24
CA ILE A 17 -47.84 24.61 34.32
C ILE A 17 -46.75 23.57 34.02
N LEU A 18 -47.12 22.40 33.49
CA LEU A 18 -46.16 21.35 33.12
C LEU A 18 -45.27 21.77 31.95
N LEU A 19 -45.81 22.50 30.97
CA LEU A 19 -45.02 23.09 29.88
C LEU A 19 -44.04 24.13 30.40
N LEU A 20 -44.47 24.97 31.35
CA LEU A 20 -43.59 25.96 31.98
C LEU A 20 -42.45 25.29 32.75
N PHE A 21 -42.75 24.24 33.51
CA PHE A 21 -41.74 23.46 34.23
C PHE A 21 -40.77 22.76 33.28
N SER A 22 -41.27 22.18 32.18
CA SER A 22 -40.43 21.55 31.15
C SER A 22 -39.50 22.57 30.49
N LEU A 23 -40.01 23.76 30.14
CA LEU A 23 -39.22 24.84 29.55
C LEU A 23 -38.13 25.32 30.52
N LEU A 24 -38.48 25.51 31.80
CA LEU A 24 -37.53 25.91 32.84
C LEU A 24 -36.46 24.83 33.08
N ALA A 25 -36.82 23.55 33.02
CA ALA A 25 -35.87 22.44 33.14
C ALA A 25 -34.90 22.39 31.94
N VAL A 26 -35.40 22.59 30.71
CA VAL A 26 -34.55 22.67 29.51
C VAL A 26 -33.59 23.85 29.60
N VAL A 27 -34.10 25.03 29.96
CA VAL A 27 -33.29 26.24 30.17
C VAL A 27 -32.22 25.97 31.24
N TYR A 28 -32.60 25.44 32.39
CA TYR A 28 -31.67 25.10 33.48
C TYR A 28 -30.58 24.12 33.02
N LEU A 29 -30.92 23.07 32.26
CA LEU A 29 -29.95 22.11 31.73
C LEU A 29 -29.01 22.74 30.69
N THR A 30 -29.50 23.67 29.86
CA THR A 30 -28.66 24.40 28.90
C THR A 30 -27.70 25.39 29.57
N PHE A 31 -28.07 25.97 30.71
CA PHE A 31 -27.21 26.90 31.45
C PHE A 31 -26.25 26.20 32.44
N ARG A 32 -26.55 24.96 32.88
CA ARG A 32 -25.65 24.17 33.75
C ARG A 32 -24.59 23.37 32.99
N ASN A 33 -24.83 23.06 31.73
CA ASN A 33 -23.84 22.46 30.83
C ASN A 33 -23.25 23.55 29.95
N PRO A 34 -22.19 24.27 30.38
CA PRO A 34 -21.48 25.13 29.44
C PRO A 34 -21.05 24.27 28.25
N LEU A 35 -21.33 24.75 27.03
CA LEU A 35 -20.74 24.20 25.82
C LEU A 35 -19.26 23.94 26.10
N PRO A 36 -18.71 22.75 25.74
CA PRO A 36 -17.29 22.51 25.87
C PRO A 36 -16.56 23.68 25.24
N ARG A 37 -15.81 24.46 26.04
CA ARG A 37 -14.95 25.48 25.44
C ARG A 37 -14.07 24.73 24.44
N PRO A 38 -13.95 25.20 23.19
CA PRO A 38 -12.90 24.68 22.33
C PRO A 38 -11.59 24.80 23.12
N PRO A 39 -10.75 23.76 23.15
CA PRO A 39 -9.45 23.87 23.80
C PRO A 39 -8.79 25.15 23.27
N PRO A 40 -8.03 25.88 24.12
CA PRO A 40 -7.27 27.03 23.64
C PRO A 40 -6.53 26.59 22.38
N SER A 41 -6.71 27.35 21.31
CA SER A 41 -5.93 27.25 20.09
C SER A 41 -4.49 27.58 20.49
N ASP A 42 -3.80 26.58 21.01
CA ASP A 42 -2.36 26.57 21.15
C ASP A 42 -1.85 26.51 19.71
N ARG A 43 -1.82 27.69 19.06
CA ARG A 43 -0.82 27.99 18.04
C ARG A 43 0.53 28.08 18.76
N GLY A 44 0.92 26.99 19.42
CA GLY A 44 2.32 26.70 19.55
C GLY A 44 2.76 26.52 18.11
N ASP A 45 3.65 27.40 17.66
CA ASP A 45 4.50 27.11 16.52
C ASP A 45 5.14 25.75 16.80
N LEU A 46 4.49 24.70 16.30
CA LEU A 46 5.05 23.36 16.30
C LEU A 46 6.39 23.51 15.61
N PRO A 47 7.51 23.14 16.25
CA PRO A 47 8.78 23.16 15.56
C PRO A 47 8.60 22.24 14.36
N THR A 48 8.54 22.82 13.16
CA THR A 48 8.70 22.09 11.92
C THR A 48 10.05 21.43 12.06
N SER A 49 10.06 20.17 12.48
CA SER A 49 11.28 19.40 12.56
C SER A 49 11.76 19.28 11.12
N SER A 50 12.71 20.14 10.76
CA SER A 50 13.40 20.19 9.48
C SER A 50 14.24 18.93 9.24
N THR A 51 14.29 18.02 10.21
CA THR A 51 15.06 16.79 10.10
C THR A 51 14.28 15.77 9.26
N PRO A 52 14.89 15.20 8.20
CA PRO A 52 14.23 14.22 7.35
C PRO A 52 13.70 13.02 8.14
N THR A 53 12.57 12.46 7.72
CA THR A 53 12.10 11.16 8.22
C THR A 53 13.11 10.08 7.82
N THR A 54 13.48 9.24 8.78
CA THR A 54 14.44 8.13 8.62
C THR A 54 13.84 6.84 9.15
N ARG A 55 14.53 5.71 8.93
CA ARG A 55 14.07 4.37 9.37
C ARG A 55 13.78 4.30 10.88
N SER A 56 14.54 5.01 11.72
CA SER A 56 14.35 5.01 13.19
C SER A 56 13.05 5.71 13.65
N HIS A 57 12.44 6.51 12.78
CA HIS A 57 11.20 7.22 13.05
C HIS A 57 9.94 6.40 12.72
N ILE A 58 10.09 5.19 12.18
CA ILE A 58 8.98 4.33 11.76
C ILE A 58 8.88 3.14 12.70
N LEU A 59 7.66 2.80 13.11
CA LEU A 59 7.36 1.56 13.83
C LEU A 59 6.42 0.71 12.98
N PHE A 60 6.89 -0.48 12.59
CA PHE A 60 6.07 -1.47 11.88
C PHE A 60 5.33 -2.36 12.89
N SER A 61 4.04 -2.54 12.68
CA SER A 61 3.15 -3.37 13.49
C SER A 61 2.55 -4.44 12.61
N ILE A 62 3.04 -5.67 12.77
CA ILE A 62 2.64 -6.83 11.95
C ILE A 62 1.52 -7.55 12.70
N ALA A 63 0.31 -7.53 12.16
CA ALA A 63 -0.80 -8.26 12.75
C ALA A 63 -0.85 -9.68 12.20
N SER A 64 -0.93 -10.68 13.09
CA SER A 64 -0.92 -12.08 12.66
C SER A 64 -1.58 -12.99 13.68
N SER A 65 -1.95 -14.21 13.27
CA SER A 65 -2.10 -15.33 14.21
C SER A 65 -0.75 -16.04 14.39
N TYR A 66 -0.59 -16.79 15.48
CA TYR A 66 0.58 -17.60 15.74
C TYR A 66 0.86 -18.58 14.58
N GLY A 67 -0.17 -19.31 14.14
CA GLY A 67 -0.02 -20.30 13.08
C GLY A 67 0.33 -19.70 11.72
N ALA A 68 -0.24 -18.54 11.37
CA ALA A 68 0.07 -17.86 10.12
C ALA A 68 1.49 -17.25 10.15
N PHE A 69 1.87 -16.64 11.28
CA PHE A 69 3.18 -16.02 11.49
C PHE A 69 4.32 -17.02 11.27
N LEU A 70 4.20 -18.24 11.82
CA LEU A 70 5.21 -19.28 11.63
C LEU A 70 5.36 -19.73 10.18
N ARG A 71 4.25 -19.76 9.42
CA ARG A 71 4.25 -20.12 8.00
C ARG A 71 4.81 -18.99 7.13
N ARG A 72 4.48 -17.74 7.46
CA ARG A 72 4.73 -16.55 6.63
C ARG A 72 5.97 -15.76 7.02
N LYS A 73 6.69 -16.17 8.07
CA LYS A 73 8.00 -15.60 8.44
C LYS A 73 8.99 -15.42 7.27
N PRO A 74 9.05 -16.26 6.21
CA PRO A 74 9.95 -16.00 5.09
C PRO A 74 9.67 -14.67 4.39
N TYR A 75 8.41 -14.22 4.32
CA TYR A 75 8.06 -12.91 3.75
C TYR A 75 8.51 -11.75 4.63
N ILE A 76 8.41 -11.91 5.95
CA ILE A 76 8.88 -10.91 6.92
C ILE A 76 10.41 -10.77 6.84
N SER A 77 11.12 -11.90 6.73
CA SER A 77 12.59 -11.91 6.61
C SER A 77 13.13 -11.24 5.35
N LEU A 78 12.31 -10.97 4.32
CA LEU A 78 12.75 -10.24 3.13
C LEU A 78 13.09 -8.78 3.43
N TRP A 79 12.35 -8.15 4.35
CA TRP A 79 12.39 -6.71 4.56
C TRP A 79 12.71 -6.30 6.00
N TYR A 80 12.54 -7.21 6.97
CA TYR A 80 12.90 -6.96 8.35
C TYR A 80 14.40 -7.19 8.58
N ASP A 81 15.05 -6.18 9.15
CA ASP A 81 16.42 -6.26 9.65
C ASP A 81 16.43 -5.86 11.14
N PRO A 82 16.82 -6.73 12.07
CA PRO A 82 16.80 -6.45 13.51
C PRO A 82 17.69 -5.27 13.92
N ASN A 83 18.69 -4.90 13.12
CA ASN A 83 19.61 -3.81 13.44
C ASN A 83 19.10 -2.44 13.00
N SER A 84 18.22 -2.39 12.00
CA SER A 84 17.80 -1.14 11.37
C SER A 84 16.29 -0.92 11.35
N THR A 85 15.49 -1.97 11.51
CA THR A 85 14.03 -1.93 11.40
C THR A 85 13.38 -2.09 12.76
N ARG A 86 12.58 -1.10 13.17
CA ARG A 86 11.75 -1.19 14.37
C ARG A 86 10.40 -1.82 14.01
N ALA A 87 10.24 -3.10 14.33
CA ALA A 87 9.01 -3.84 14.06
C ALA A 87 8.58 -4.68 15.28
N PHE A 88 7.28 -4.91 15.42
CA PHE A 88 6.70 -5.82 16.40
C PHE A 88 5.61 -6.67 15.75
N ALA A 89 5.57 -7.96 16.08
CA ALA A 89 4.54 -8.89 15.63
C ALA A 89 3.48 -9.10 16.72
N PHE A 90 2.23 -8.82 16.42
CA PHE A 90 1.10 -8.90 17.35
C PHE A 90 0.31 -10.19 17.13
N LEU A 91 0.46 -11.16 18.05
CA LEU A 91 -0.06 -12.51 17.92
C LEU A 91 -1.21 -12.81 18.89
N ASP A 92 -1.95 -13.88 18.61
CA ASP A 92 -2.99 -14.44 19.49
C ASP A 92 -2.45 -15.48 20.48
N ALA A 93 -1.22 -15.96 20.31
CA ALA A 93 -0.55 -16.88 21.22
C ALA A 93 0.98 -16.74 21.14
N ALA A 94 1.67 -17.11 22.22
CA ALA A 94 3.12 -17.01 22.31
C ALA A 94 3.83 -18.15 21.56
N PRO A 95 4.89 -17.86 20.78
CA PRO A 95 5.75 -18.89 20.23
C PRO A 95 6.61 -19.53 21.32
N ALA A 96 6.87 -20.83 21.20
CA ALA A 96 7.71 -21.57 22.15
C ALA A 96 9.19 -21.15 22.08
N ASP A 97 9.68 -20.87 20.87
CA ASP A 97 11.03 -20.35 20.62
C ASP A 97 10.97 -19.44 19.39
N LEU A 98 11.53 -18.24 19.50
CA LEU A 98 11.51 -17.23 18.44
C LEU A 98 12.95 -16.86 18.06
N PRO A 99 13.37 -17.16 16.81
CA PRO A 99 14.69 -16.75 16.33
C PRO A 99 14.91 -15.23 16.45
N SER A 100 16.12 -14.82 16.84
CA SER A 100 16.50 -13.41 17.02
C SER A 100 16.44 -12.56 15.74
N HIS A 101 16.37 -13.20 14.57
CA HIS A 101 16.22 -12.52 13.28
C HIS A 101 14.76 -12.20 12.92
N LEU A 102 13.79 -12.53 13.78
CA LEU A 102 12.39 -12.15 13.61
C LEU A 102 12.01 -10.96 14.50
N PRO A 103 10.94 -10.21 14.16
CA PRO A 103 10.43 -9.14 15.01
C PRO A 103 10.03 -9.65 16.39
N PRO A 104 10.30 -8.91 17.48
CA PRO A 104 9.78 -9.22 18.79
C PRO A 104 8.26 -9.40 18.77
N VAL A 105 7.77 -10.37 19.54
CA VAL A 105 6.35 -10.71 19.60
C VAL A 105 5.68 -10.04 20.79
N ILE A 106 4.51 -9.45 20.54
CA ILE A 106 3.56 -8.95 21.54
C ILE A 106 2.31 -9.83 21.46
N ILE A 107 1.83 -10.28 22.62
CA ILE A 107 0.57 -11.03 22.69
C ILE A 107 -0.55 -10.02 22.86
N SER A 108 -1.46 -9.97 21.89
CA SER A 108 -2.57 -9.04 21.95
C SER A 108 -3.51 -9.38 23.10
N GLU A 109 -4.06 -8.34 23.72
CA GLU A 109 -4.95 -8.52 24.85
C GLU A 109 -6.30 -9.13 24.43
N ASP A 110 -7.04 -9.62 25.43
CA ASP A 110 -8.36 -10.18 25.20
C ASP A 110 -9.35 -9.14 24.66
N THR A 111 -10.03 -9.52 23.58
CA THR A 111 -11.05 -8.71 22.90
C THR A 111 -12.46 -9.28 23.07
N SER A 112 -12.65 -10.27 23.95
CA SER A 112 -13.93 -10.93 24.20
C SER A 112 -15.06 -9.95 24.55
N ARG A 113 -14.76 -8.85 25.24
CA ARG A 113 -15.72 -7.81 25.63
C ARG A 113 -16.35 -7.02 24.47
N PHE A 114 -15.73 -7.01 23.29
CA PHE A 114 -16.23 -6.22 22.16
C PHE A 114 -17.29 -7.00 21.36
N PRO A 115 -18.44 -6.41 21.00
CA PRO A 115 -19.42 -7.10 20.17
C PRO A 115 -18.90 -7.38 18.75
N TYR A 116 -19.30 -8.52 18.17
CA TYR A 116 -19.07 -8.86 16.76
C TYR A 116 -20.35 -9.44 16.17
N THR A 117 -20.96 -8.74 15.22
CA THR A 117 -22.29 -9.09 14.69
C THR A 117 -22.27 -9.42 13.20
N PHE A 118 -21.11 -9.26 12.52
CA PHE A 118 -20.97 -9.65 11.12
C PHE A 118 -21.04 -11.17 10.97
N LYS A 119 -21.97 -11.66 10.13
CA LYS A 119 -22.17 -13.10 9.88
C LYS A 119 -21.13 -13.63 8.89
N GLY A 120 -20.46 -14.74 9.22
CA GLY A 120 -19.50 -15.42 8.35
C GLY A 120 -18.11 -14.77 8.28
N GLY A 121 -17.82 -13.79 9.14
CA GLY A 121 -16.48 -13.23 9.34
C GLY A 121 -15.79 -13.81 10.58
N LEU A 122 -14.51 -13.48 10.76
CA LEU A 122 -13.72 -13.94 11.90
C LEU A 122 -13.68 -12.86 13.00
N ARG A 123 -14.03 -13.23 14.23
CA ARG A 123 -13.98 -12.34 15.40
C ARG A 123 -12.57 -11.81 15.68
N SER A 124 -11.54 -12.54 15.26
CA SER A 124 -10.13 -12.10 15.34
C SER A 124 -9.88 -10.76 14.66
N ALA A 125 -10.73 -10.31 13.74
CA ALA A 125 -10.66 -8.97 13.15
C ALA A 125 -10.71 -7.83 14.19
N ILE A 126 -11.35 -8.04 15.35
CA ILE A 126 -11.34 -7.06 16.45
C ILE A 126 -9.94 -6.94 17.06
N ARG A 127 -9.30 -8.09 17.34
CA ARG A 127 -7.91 -8.15 17.84
C ARG A 127 -6.96 -7.47 16.86
N VAL A 128 -7.08 -7.78 15.56
CA VAL A 128 -6.25 -7.16 14.51
C VAL A 128 -6.46 -5.65 14.46
N ALA A 129 -7.70 -5.14 14.56
CA ALA A 129 -7.92 -3.69 14.64
C ALA A 129 -7.26 -3.08 15.88
N ARG A 130 -7.33 -3.77 17.03
CA ARG A 130 -6.81 -3.27 18.29
C ARG A 130 -5.27 -3.19 18.35
N VAL A 131 -4.56 -3.84 17.43
CA VAL A 131 -3.09 -3.65 17.24
C VAL A 131 -2.71 -2.18 17.10
N VAL A 132 -3.56 -1.34 16.52
CA VAL A 132 -3.30 0.11 16.42
C VAL A 132 -3.15 0.77 17.80
N LYS A 133 -3.98 0.38 18.75
CA LYS A 133 -3.88 0.87 20.13
C LYS A 133 -2.66 0.28 20.83
N GLU A 134 -2.49 -1.04 20.74
CA GLU A 134 -1.41 -1.77 21.43
C GLU A 134 -0.02 -1.28 20.98
N ALA A 135 0.17 -1.01 19.69
CA ALA A 135 1.42 -0.47 19.13
C ALA A 135 1.77 0.93 19.69
N VAL A 136 0.77 1.77 19.93
CA VAL A 136 0.96 3.08 20.55
C VAL A 136 1.29 2.95 22.04
N GLU A 137 0.67 1.98 22.71
CA GLU A 137 0.87 1.71 24.15
C GLU A 137 2.24 1.09 24.47
N LEU A 138 2.96 0.55 23.46
CA LEU A 138 4.40 0.21 23.59
C LEU A 138 5.28 1.43 23.89
N ASN A 139 4.76 2.65 23.73
CA ASN A 139 5.39 3.92 24.10
C ASN A 139 6.83 4.09 23.59
N GLN A 140 7.08 3.62 22.37
CA GLN A 140 8.40 3.71 21.74
C GLN A 140 8.75 5.17 21.43
N THR A 141 9.96 5.59 21.80
CA THR A 141 10.40 6.98 21.66
C THR A 141 10.75 7.34 20.23
N GLY A 142 10.53 8.60 19.83
CA GLY A 142 10.92 9.11 18.50
C GLY A 142 10.08 8.59 17.31
N VAL A 143 8.97 7.87 17.55
CA VAL A 143 8.10 7.41 16.45
C VAL A 143 7.33 8.58 15.84
N ARG A 144 7.50 8.77 14.53
CA ARG A 144 6.76 9.72 13.69
C ARG A 144 5.61 9.05 12.94
N TRP A 145 5.81 7.79 12.54
CA TRP A 145 4.86 7.02 11.75
C TRP A 145 4.67 5.62 12.32
N PHE A 146 3.43 5.23 12.56
CA PHE A 146 3.02 3.86 12.85
C PHE A 146 2.55 3.22 11.56
N VAL A 147 3.18 2.12 11.14
CA VAL A 147 2.89 1.41 9.89
C VAL A 147 2.32 0.05 10.25
N PHE A 148 1.19 -0.28 9.66
CA PHE A 148 0.44 -1.51 9.94
C PHE A 148 0.40 -2.36 8.67
N GLY A 149 0.53 -3.67 8.83
CA GLY A 149 0.37 -4.65 7.76
C GLY A 149 0.16 -6.06 8.33
N ASP A 150 -0.27 -6.96 7.47
CA ASP A 150 -0.45 -8.38 7.78
C ASP A 150 0.88 -9.15 7.65
N ASP A 151 0.94 -10.40 8.12
CA ASP A 151 2.15 -11.24 8.09
C ASP A 151 2.61 -11.69 6.70
N ASP A 152 1.78 -11.54 5.68
CA ASP A 152 2.11 -11.70 4.26
C ASP A 152 2.13 -10.37 3.49
N THR A 153 2.29 -9.25 4.20
CA THR A 153 2.65 -7.96 3.62
C THR A 153 4.16 -7.85 3.47
N VAL A 154 4.63 -7.72 2.24
CA VAL A 154 6.05 -7.49 1.92
C VAL A 154 6.27 -6.00 1.72
N PHE A 155 6.97 -5.35 2.66
CA PHE A 155 7.26 -3.92 2.60
C PHE A 155 8.58 -3.63 1.86
N PHE A 156 8.58 -2.57 1.07
CA PHE A 156 9.76 -1.98 0.44
C PHE A 156 10.20 -0.80 1.31
N VAL A 157 10.90 -1.10 2.42
CA VAL A 157 11.14 -0.19 3.54
C VAL A 157 11.76 1.15 3.12
N ASP A 158 12.75 1.15 2.24
CA ASP A 158 13.38 2.39 1.78
C ASP A 158 12.42 3.27 0.98
N ASN A 159 11.56 2.67 0.15
CA ASN A 159 10.53 3.38 -0.59
C ASN A 159 9.47 3.95 0.34
N LEU A 160 9.02 3.17 1.33
CA LEU A 160 8.09 3.65 2.37
C LEU A 160 8.64 4.86 3.13
N ILE A 161 9.87 4.78 3.65
CA ILE A 161 10.51 5.88 4.40
C ILE A 161 10.53 7.13 3.54
N LYS A 162 10.93 6.96 2.29
CA LYS A 162 11.10 8.06 1.37
C LYS A 162 9.75 8.67 0.98
N THR A 163 8.73 7.87 0.73
CA THR A 163 7.36 8.35 0.53
C THR A 163 6.84 9.11 1.75
N LEU A 164 6.98 8.57 2.96
CA LEU A 164 6.54 9.24 4.19
C LEU A 164 7.34 10.52 4.50
N SER A 165 8.53 10.70 3.94
CA SER A 165 9.36 11.90 4.13
C SER A 165 8.76 13.15 3.50
N LYS A 166 7.82 13.01 2.54
CA LYS A 166 7.15 14.16 1.91
C LYS A 166 5.98 14.73 2.73
N TYR A 167 5.56 14.04 3.79
CA TYR A 167 4.45 14.44 4.65
C TYR A 167 4.93 15.05 5.97
N ASP A 168 4.25 16.11 6.42
CA ASP A 168 4.46 16.67 7.76
C ASP A 168 3.88 15.72 8.83
N HIS A 169 4.75 14.87 9.37
CA HIS A 169 4.43 13.91 10.43
C HIS A 169 3.84 14.51 11.72
N THR A 170 3.86 15.84 11.88
CA THR A 170 3.22 16.52 13.01
C THR A 170 1.72 16.80 12.79
N ARG A 171 1.24 16.58 11.56
CA ARG A 171 -0.18 16.67 11.19
C ARG A 171 -0.86 15.32 11.26
N TRP A 172 -2.19 15.33 11.14
CA TRP A 172 -3.00 14.12 11.12
C TRP A 172 -3.05 13.54 9.71
N PHE A 173 -2.31 12.46 9.52
CA PHE A 173 -2.29 11.69 8.29
C PHE A 173 -2.65 10.24 8.54
N TYR A 174 -3.60 9.75 7.75
CA TYR A 174 -3.89 8.34 7.50
C TYR A 174 -3.55 8.07 6.03
N ILE A 175 -2.47 7.33 5.78
CA ILE A 175 -1.89 7.14 4.45
C ILE A 175 -1.95 5.65 4.09
N GLY A 176 -2.41 5.33 2.89
CA GLY A 176 -2.50 3.95 2.40
C GLY A 176 -3.13 3.92 1.02
N SER A 177 -3.63 2.77 0.61
CA SER A 177 -4.34 2.66 -0.67
C SER A 177 -5.49 1.66 -0.60
N ASN A 178 -6.29 1.74 -1.65
CA ASN A 178 -7.41 0.88 -1.94
C ASN A 178 -6.96 -0.48 -2.46
N SER A 179 -7.92 -1.38 -2.56
CA SER A 179 -7.75 -2.61 -3.33
C SER A 179 -7.70 -2.32 -4.83
N GLU A 180 -6.94 -3.10 -5.58
CA GLU A 180 -6.98 -3.13 -7.05
C GLU A 180 -8.35 -3.58 -7.56
N SER A 181 -9.09 -4.36 -6.76
CA SER A 181 -10.40 -4.91 -7.10
C SER A 181 -11.52 -3.90 -6.84
N TYR A 182 -12.26 -3.52 -7.88
CA TYR A 182 -13.43 -2.66 -7.74
C TYR A 182 -14.47 -3.27 -6.81
N GLU A 183 -14.72 -4.58 -6.91
CA GLU A 183 -15.68 -5.29 -6.05
C GLU A 183 -15.32 -5.18 -4.56
N GLN A 184 -14.03 -5.31 -4.21
CA GLN A 184 -13.61 -5.20 -2.81
C GLN A 184 -13.83 -3.77 -2.29
N ASN A 185 -13.48 -2.76 -3.07
CA ASN A 185 -13.73 -1.36 -2.70
C ASN A 185 -15.23 -1.06 -2.56
N MET A 186 -16.06 -1.50 -3.51
CA MET A 186 -17.51 -1.32 -3.45
C MET A 186 -18.13 -1.99 -2.23
N LYS A 187 -17.62 -3.15 -1.82
CA LYS A 187 -18.13 -3.89 -0.65
C LYS A 187 -17.66 -3.27 0.67
N HIS A 188 -16.46 -2.74 0.72
CA HIS A 188 -15.80 -2.30 1.95
C HIS A 188 -15.80 -0.77 2.06
N SER A 189 -14.97 -0.09 1.28
CA SER A 189 -15.02 1.37 1.09
C SER A 189 -14.04 1.78 -0.01
N PHE A 190 -14.35 2.87 -0.72
CA PHE A 190 -13.40 3.56 -1.59
C PHE A 190 -12.48 4.54 -0.82
N ASP A 191 -12.77 4.81 0.46
CA ASP A 191 -12.05 5.76 1.30
C ASP A 191 -11.21 5.07 2.39
N MET A 192 -11.07 3.75 2.33
CA MET A 192 -10.36 2.93 3.31
C MET A 192 -9.03 2.44 2.76
N GLY A 193 -7.96 2.62 3.53
CA GLY A 193 -6.70 1.94 3.31
C GLY A 193 -6.84 0.48 3.72
N PHE A 194 -6.65 -0.43 2.77
CA PHE A 194 -6.79 -1.86 3.02
C PHE A 194 -5.63 -2.38 3.86
N GLY A 195 -5.95 -3.10 4.94
CA GLY A 195 -4.99 -3.49 5.97
C GLY A 195 -3.85 -4.38 5.45
N GLY A 196 -4.16 -5.26 4.49
CA GLY A 196 -3.19 -6.15 3.88
C GLY A 196 -2.21 -5.42 2.96
N GLY A 197 -2.67 -4.44 2.19
CA GLY A 197 -1.78 -3.53 1.47
C GLY A 197 -0.93 -2.71 2.44
N GLY A 198 -1.40 -2.54 3.67
CA GLY A 198 -0.74 -1.79 4.71
C GLY A 198 -1.09 -0.31 4.66
N PHE A 199 -0.92 0.36 5.80
CA PHE A 199 -1.19 1.79 5.93
C PHE A 199 -0.29 2.41 7.02
N ALA A 200 -0.08 3.71 6.93
CA ALA A 200 0.65 4.51 7.90
C ALA A 200 -0.27 5.51 8.60
N ILE A 201 -0.09 5.67 9.90
CA ILE A 201 -0.74 6.70 10.72
C ILE A 201 0.33 7.57 11.36
N SER A 202 0.23 8.87 11.16
CA SER A 202 1.08 9.85 11.86
C SER A 202 0.96 9.74 13.37
N SER A 203 2.06 9.97 14.09
CA SER A 203 2.14 9.80 15.55
C SER A 203 1.07 10.59 16.34
N PRO A 204 0.78 11.88 16.03
CA PRO A 204 -0.28 12.61 16.73
C PRO A 204 -1.67 11.98 16.53
N LEU A 205 -1.99 11.53 15.33
CA LEU A 205 -3.27 10.88 15.04
C LEU A 205 -3.37 9.51 15.72
N ALA A 206 -2.32 8.70 15.66
CA ALA A 206 -2.28 7.39 16.30
C ALA A 206 -2.53 7.47 17.82
N ARG A 207 -1.97 8.49 18.48
CA ARG A 207 -2.19 8.74 19.93
C ARG A 207 -3.62 9.12 20.28
N VAL A 208 -4.31 9.85 19.40
CA VAL A 208 -5.72 10.19 19.61
C VAL A 208 -6.58 8.96 19.35
N LEU A 209 -6.32 8.26 18.24
CA LEU A 209 -7.01 7.04 17.87
C LEU A 209 -6.91 5.97 18.97
N SER A 210 -5.73 5.73 19.55
CA SER A 210 -5.56 4.72 20.60
C SER A 210 -6.43 4.97 21.84
N ARG A 211 -6.70 6.24 22.18
CA ARG A 211 -7.54 6.62 23.33
C ARG A 211 -9.02 6.35 23.07
N VAL A 212 -9.48 6.52 21.84
CA VAL A 212 -10.90 6.40 21.47
C VAL A 212 -11.26 5.04 20.86
N LEU A 213 -10.25 4.26 20.43
CA LEU A 213 -10.44 3.03 19.63
C LEU A 213 -11.40 2.04 20.29
N ASP A 214 -11.21 1.74 21.57
CA ASP A 214 -12.06 0.76 22.27
C ASP A 214 -13.54 1.16 22.25
N SER A 215 -13.84 2.45 22.46
CA SER A 215 -15.22 2.96 22.39
C SER A 215 -15.78 2.83 20.97
N CYS A 216 -14.96 3.13 19.97
CA CYS A 216 -15.31 3.00 18.56
C CYS A 216 -15.58 1.55 18.13
N LEU A 217 -14.77 0.59 18.57
CA LEU A 217 -14.94 -0.83 18.26
C LEU A 217 -16.30 -1.38 18.69
N VAL A 218 -16.90 -0.84 19.75
CA VAL A 218 -18.26 -1.20 20.19
C VAL A 218 -19.32 -0.76 19.17
N ARG A 219 -19.18 0.43 18.58
CA ARG A 219 -20.14 0.99 17.61
C ARG A 219 -20.13 0.26 16.27
N TYR A 220 -18.96 -0.19 15.84
CA TYR A 220 -18.76 -0.84 14.53
C TYR A 220 -18.68 -2.37 14.61
N SER A 221 -19.46 -2.98 15.50
CA SER A 221 -19.53 -4.45 15.67
C SER A 221 -19.94 -5.20 14.39
N HIS A 222 -20.66 -4.51 13.51
CA HIS A 222 -21.25 -5.06 12.29
C HIS A 222 -20.29 -5.06 11.09
N LEU A 223 -19.08 -4.50 11.20
CA LEU A 223 -18.12 -4.47 10.09
C LEU A 223 -17.42 -5.82 9.92
N TYR A 224 -16.97 -6.11 8.69
CA TYR A 224 -16.31 -7.37 8.36
C TYR A 224 -14.91 -7.48 8.99
N GLY A 225 -13.98 -6.63 8.56
CA GLY A 225 -12.55 -6.70 8.85
C GLY A 225 -12.06 -5.66 9.84
N SER A 226 -10.76 -5.70 10.12
CA SER A 226 -10.05 -4.75 10.99
C SER A 226 -9.90 -3.38 10.33
N ASP A 227 -9.50 -3.38 9.06
CA ASP A 227 -9.35 -2.21 8.20
C ASP A 227 -10.60 -1.31 8.20
N ALA A 228 -11.79 -1.88 7.97
CA ALA A 228 -13.04 -1.13 7.96
C ALA A 228 -13.35 -0.48 9.32
N ARG A 229 -12.94 -1.14 10.43
CA ARG A 229 -13.07 -0.58 11.78
C ARG A 229 -12.11 0.58 11.99
N ILE A 230 -10.84 0.43 11.61
CA ILE A 230 -9.86 1.51 11.73
C ILE A 230 -10.28 2.73 10.91
N PHE A 231 -10.69 2.52 9.66
CA PHE A 231 -11.22 3.58 8.81
C PHE A 231 -12.43 4.27 9.47
N SER A 232 -13.40 3.52 10.00
CA SER A 232 -14.56 4.12 10.64
C SER A 232 -14.20 4.95 11.87
N CYS A 233 -13.26 4.48 12.69
CA CYS A 233 -12.77 5.23 13.85
C CYS A 233 -11.99 6.49 13.47
N LEU A 234 -11.24 6.45 12.37
CA LEU A 234 -10.56 7.62 11.82
C LEU A 234 -11.56 8.63 11.24
N ALA A 235 -12.64 8.16 10.62
CA ALA A 235 -13.72 9.00 10.12
C ALA A 235 -14.46 9.71 11.27
N GLU A 236 -14.64 9.08 12.43
CA GLU A 236 -15.17 9.77 13.63
C GLU A 236 -14.25 10.90 14.13
N LEU A 237 -12.94 10.81 13.86
CA LEU A 237 -11.97 11.86 14.12
C LEU A 237 -11.89 12.89 12.98
N GLY A 238 -12.67 12.73 11.91
CA GLY A 238 -12.69 13.61 10.76
C GLY A 238 -11.48 13.48 9.83
N VAL A 239 -10.75 12.36 9.87
CA VAL A 239 -9.58 12.11 9.03
C VAL A 239 -9.91 11.16 7.88
N GLY A 240 -9.77 11.64 6.65
CA GLY A 240 -9.88 10.83 5.44
C GLY A 240 -8.57 10.17 5.02
N LEU A 241 -8.66 9.18 4.13
CA LEU A 241 -7.51 8.52 3.55
C LEU A 241 -6.72 9.46 2.62
N THR A 242 -5.41 9.50 2.82
CA THR A 242 -4.45 10.06 1.87
C THR A 242 -3.94 8.91 1.00
N HIS A 243 -4.32 8.91 -0.28
CA HIS A 243 -4.00 7.82 -1.18
C HIS A 243 -2.53 7.84 -1.61
N GLU A 244 -1.85 6.72 -1.41
CA GLU A 244 -0.51 6.45 -1.91
C GLU A 244 -0.51 5.20 -2.79
N PRO A 245 -0.48 5.33 -4.13
CA PRO A 245 -0.69 4.23 -5.06
C PRO A 245 0.33 3.09 -4.98
N GLY A 246 1.44 3.27 -4.25
CA GLY A 246 2.45 2.24 -4.04
C GLY A 246 2.08 1.18 -2.99
N PHE A 247 1.04 1.40 -2.19
CA PHE A 247 0.51 0.35 -1.32
C PHE A 247 -0.43 -0.56 -2.12
N HIS A 248 -0.14 -1.86 -2.15
CA HIS A 248 -0.94 -2.82 -2.91
C HIS A 248 -1.53 -3.92 -2.04
N GLN A 249 -2.86 -3.98 -1.98
CA GLN A 249 -3.60 -5.07 -1.36
C GLN A 249 -3.51 -6.38 -2.16
N VAL A 250 -3.29 -6.27 -3.48
CA VAL A 250 -3.15 -7.37 -4.45
C VAL A 250 -4.31 -8.36 -4.33
N ASP A 251 -5.56 -7.87 -4.34
CA ASP A 251 -6.75 -8.72 -4.47
C ASP A 251 -6.91 -9.23 -5.92
N LEU A 252 -5.88 -9.91 -6.40
CA LEU A 252 -5.71 -10.49 -7.72
C LEU A 252 -5.19 -11.92 -7.55
N ARG A 253 -5.46 -12.79 -8.53
CA ARG A 253 -5.01 -14.19 -8.51
C ARG A 253 -4.23 -14.55 -9.77
N GLY A 254 -3.32 -15.51 -9.63
CA GLY A 254 -2.55 -16.05 -10.75
C GLY A 254 -1.39 -15.13 -11.12
N ASN A 255 -1.24 -14.81 -12.41
CA ASN A 255 -0.04 -14.16 -12.91
C ASN A 255 -0.09 -12.63 -12.75
N LEU A 256 0.75 -12.08 -11.86
CA LEU A 256 0.87 -10.64 -11.61
C LEU A 256 1.75 -9.88 -12.62
N PHE A 257 2.26 -10.55 -13.67
CA PHE A 257 3.17 -9.96 -14.65
C PHE A 257 2.71 -8.60 -15.19
N GLY A 258 1.44 -8.46 -15.58
CA GLY A 258 0.91 -7.21 -16.11
C GLY A 258 0.83 -6.07 -15.09
N LEU A 259 0.58 -6.38 -13.82
CA LEU A 259 0.60 -5.39 -12.72
C LEU A 259 2.03 -4.91 -12.46
N LEU A 260 2.97 -5.85 -12.32
CA LEU A 260 4.35 -5.53 -11.96
C LEU A 260 5.15 -4.92 -13.14
N SER A 261 4.76 -5.22 -14.38
CA SER A 261 5.47 -4.71 -15.58
C SER A 261 5.04 -3.30 -16.00
N ALA A 262 3.92 -2.81 -15.47
CA ALA A 262 3.37 -1.49 -15.76
C ALA A 262 3.01 -0.74 -14.47
N HIS A 263 3.85 -0.88 -13.45
CA HIS A 263 3.67 -0.20 -12.17
C HIS A 263 3.63 1.33 -12.37
N PRO A 264 2.78 2.07 -11.62
CA PRO A 264 2.74 3.52 -11.67
C PRO A 264 4.08 4.17 -11.29
N LEU A 265 4.19 5.49 -11.55
CA LEU A 265 5.39 6.28 -11.22
C LEU A 265 5.63 6.45 -9.71
N SER A 266 4.62 6.17 -8.87
CA SER A 266 4.84 6.13 -7.43
C SER A 266 5.87 5.05 -7.08
N PRO A 267 6.67 5.23 -6.01
CA PRO A 267 7.49 4.15 -5.49
C PRO A 267 6.61 2.96 -5.10
N LEU A 268 7.06 1.73 -5.36
CA LEU A 268 6.42 0.53 -4.83
C LEU A 268 6.66 0.48 -3.31
N ILE A 269 5.61 0.41 -2.51
CA ILE A 269 5.68 0.48 -1.04
C ILE A 269 5.42 -0.88 -0.40
N SER A 270 4.44 -1.61 -0.89
CA SER A 270 4.10 -2.93 -0.37
C SER A 270 3.44 -3.82 -1.42
N LEU A 271 3.60 -5.12 -1.26
CA LEU A 271 2.83 -6.14 -1.97
C LEU A 271 2.24 -7.11 -0.94
N HIS A 272 0.99 -7.50 -1.14
CA HIS A 272 0.26 -8.35 -0.21
C HIS A 272 -0.20 -9.65 -0.88
N HIS A 273 -0.58 -10.64 -0.07
CA HIS A 273 -1.26 -11.87 -0.53
C HIS A 273 -0.55 -12.62 -1.67
N LEU A 274 0.79 -12.60 -1.69
CA LEU A 274 1.60 -13.21 -2.74
C LEU A 274 1.39 -14.72 -2.86
N GLU A 275 0.94 -15.40 -1.80
CA GLU A 275 0.57 -16.83 -1.82
C GLU A 275 -0.60 -17.14 -2.80
N ALA A 276 -1.40 -16.15 -3.18
CA ALA A 276 -2.48 -16.30 -4.16
C ALA A 276 -2.04 -16.07 -5.62
N SER A 277 -0.78 -15.68 -5.82
CA SER A 277 -0.16 -15.43 -7.12
C SER A 277 0.73 -16.59 -7.56
N THR A 278 1.03 -16.66 -8.86
CA THR A 278 2.14 -17.47 -9.35
C THR A 278 3.47 -16.78 -9.03
N PRO A 279 4.58 -17.51 -8.82
CA PRO A 279 5.89 -16.92 -8.62
C PRO A 279 6.21 -15.87 -9.69
N VAL A 280 6.71 -14.71 -9.26
CA VAL A 280 6.91 -13.56 -10.15
C VAL A 280 8.02 -13.81 -11.18
N PHE A 281 8.98 -14.67 -10.85
CA PHE A 281 10.01 -15.16 -11.77
C PHE A 281 9.72 -16.61 -12.20
N PRO A 282 9.88 -16.93 -13.49
CA PRO A 282 9.71 -18.31 -13.96
C PRO A 282 10.76 -19.22 -13.33
N THR A 283 10.43 -20.51 -13.18
CA THR A 283 11.31 -21.58 -12.65
C THR A 283 11.71 -21.46 -11.16
N MET A 284 11.27 -20.40 -10.47
CA MET A 284 11.48 -20.21 -9.03
C MET A 284 10.21 -20.53 -8.25
N ASN A 285 10.35 -20.94 -6.99
CA ASN A 285 9.23 -20.95 -6.05
C ASN A 285 8.93 -19.54 -5.53
N GLN A 286 7.83 -19.37 -4.78
CA GLN A 286 7.37 -18.05 -4.35
C GLN A 286 8.40 -17.28 -3.52
N THR A 287 9.01 -17.94 -2.52
CA THR A 287 10.01 -17.32 -1.65
C THR A 287 11.27 -16.96 -2.44
N GLN A 288 11.79 -17.89 -3.24
CA GLN A 288 12.97 -17.67 -4.09
C GLN A 288 12.76 -16.52 -5.07
N ALA A 289 11.57 -16.43 -5.66
CA ALA A 289 11.24 -15.35 -6.60
C ALA A 289 11.26 -13.98 -5.90
N MET A 290 10.77 -13.91 -4.66
CA MET A 290 10.81 -12.66 -3.90
C MET A 290 12.22 -12.32 -3.39
N GLU A 291 12.99 -13.31 -2.91
CA GLU A 291 14.41 -13.12 -2.57
C GLU A 291 15.20 -12.59 -3.78
N HIS A 292 14.91 -13.12 -4.98
CA HIS A 292 15.51 -12.67 -6.22
C HIS A 292 15.11 -11.23 -6.58
N LEU A 293 13.81 -10.88 -6.46
CA LEU A 293 13.35 -9.49 -6.64
C LEU A 293 14.07 -8.54 -5.67
N PHE A 294 14.25 -8.96 -4.43
CA PHE A 294 14.89 -8.16 -3.40
C PHE A 294 16.36 -7.88 -3.69
N GLN A 295 17.05 -8.67 -4.51
CA GLN A 295 18.39 -8.29 -4.97
C GLN A 295 18.38 -6.93 -5.69
N ALA A 296 17.36 -6.67 -6.52
CA ALA A 296 17.19 -5.38 -7.19
C ALA A 296 16.75 -4.27 -6.22
N VAL A 297 15.88 -4.60 -5.26
CA VAL A 297 15.47 -3.67 -4.19
C VAL A 297 16.68 -3.15 -3.44
N HIS A 298 17.62 -4.02 -3.05
CA HIS A 298 18.83 -3.61 -2.32
C HIS A 298 19.78 -2.77 -3.19
N ALA A 299 19.79 -2.98 -4.51
CA ALA A 299 20.65 -2.24 -5.43
C ALA A 299 20.15 -0.80 -5.70
N ASP A 300 18.87 -0.66 -6.06
CA ASP A 300 18.22 0.64 -6.33
C ASP A 300 16.74 0.64 -5.93
N PRO A 301 16.43 0.85 -4.63
CA PRO A 301 15.09 0.68 -4.10
C PRO A 301 14.03 1.51 -4.83
N THR A 302 14.35 2.78 -5.11
CA THR A 302 13.39 3.73 -5.72
C THR A 302 13.09 3.43 -7.18
N ARG A 303 13.90 2.60 -7.84
CA ARG A 303 13.74 2.22 -9.24
C ARG A 303 13.01 0.90 -9.43
N ILE A 304 12.81 0.11 -8.37
CA ILE A 304 12.14 -1.19 -8.48
C ILE A 304 10.76 -1.05 -9.16
N LEU A 305 10.54 -1.85 -10.21
CA LEU A 305 9.36 -1.85 -11.08
C LEU A 305 9.06 -0.54 -11.83
N GLN A 306 9.92 0.47 -11.74
CA GLN A 306 9.73 1.69 -12.52
C GLN A 306 9.75 1.34 -14.01
N GLN A 307 8.64 1.63 -14.67
CA GLN A 307 8.51 1.33 -16.09
C GLN A 307 9.22 2.43 -16.92
N VAL A 308 10.12 2.03 -17.80
CA VAL A 308 10.86 2.91 -18.70
C VAL A 308 10.67 2.39 -20.13
N VAL A 309 10.37 3.27 -21.08
CA VAL A 309 10.11 2.89 -22.48
C VAL A 309 11.18 3.49 -23.38
N CYS A 310 11.83 2.64 -24.17
CA CYS A 310 12.88 3.01 -25.13
C CYS A 310 12.42 2.66 -26.53
N TYR A 311 12.79 3.49 -27.50
CA TYR A 311 12.57 3.22 -28.91
C TYR A 311 13.93 2.94 -29.56
N ASP A 312 14.12 1.73 -30.10
CA ASP A 312 15.30 1.37 -30.87
C ASP A 312 15.01 1.59 -32.36
N HIS A 313 15.49 2.70 -32.89
CA HIS A 313 15.30 3.05 -34.30
C HIS A 313 16.05 2.13 -35.25
N THR A 314 17.19 1.58 -34.82
CA THR A 314 18.05 0.77 -35.70
C THR A 314 17.37 -0.54 -36.05
N ASN A 315 16.74 -1.18 -35.07
CA ASN A 315 16.06 -2.46 -35.25
C ASN A 315 14.53 -2.33 -35.32
N SER A 316 14.00 -1.10 -35.23
CA SER A 316 12.56 -0.82 -35.15
C SER A 316 11.89 -1.59 -34.00
N PHE A 317 12.43 -1.49 -32.79
CA PHE A 317 11.84 -2.11 -31.60
C PHE A 317 11.32 -1.07 -30.62
N THR A 318 10.27 -1.43 -29.90
CA THR A 318 9.88 -0.74 -28.67
C THR A 318 10.20 -1.60 -27.46
N VAL A 319 10.93 -1.05 -26.50
CA VAL A 319 11.37 -1.76 -25.29
C VAL A 319 10.68 -1.16 -24.08
N SER A 320 9.91 -1.96 -23.34
CA SER A 320 9.31 -1.58 -22.05
C SER A 320 10.01 -2.32 -20.92
N ILE A 321 10.71 -1.57 -20.06
CA ILE A 321 11.54 -2.07 -18.97
C ILE A 321 10.80 -1.83 -17.66
N ALA A 322 10.46 -2.88 -16.92
CA ALA A 322 10.11 -2.79 -15.50
C ALA A 322 11.35 -3.14 -14.68
N TRP A 323 12.09 -2.10 -14.28
CA TRP A 323 13.46 -2.29 -13.80
C TRP A 323 13.52 -3.19 -12.55
N GLY A 324 14.48 -4.13 -12.55
CA GLY A 324 14.64 -5.13 -11.50
C GLY A 324 13.69 -6.33 -11.61
N TYR A 325 12.82 -6.36 -12.63
CA TYR A 325 11.85 -7.43 -12.82
C TYR A 325 11.87 -8.01 -14.24
N SER A 326 11.34 -7.27 -15.22
CA SER A 326 11.11 -7.78 -16.57
C SER A 326 11.36 -6.72 -17.65
N ILE A 327 11.61 -7.17 -18.87
CA ILE A 327 11.69 -6.35 -20.08
C ILE A 327 10.82 -6.99 -21.14
N GLN A 328 9.97 -6.19 -21.78
CA GLN A 328 9.18 -6.57 -22.95
C GLN A 328 9.75 -5.88 -24.19
N VAL A 329 10.08 -6.66 -25.23
CA VAL A 329 10.55 -6.15 -26.52
C VAL A 329 9.47 -6.42 -27.57
N PHE A 330 8.95 -5.33 -28.13
CA PHE A 330 7.93 -5.33 -29.16
C PHE A 330 8.57 -5.07 -30.52
N GLU A 331 8.03 -5.74 -31.54
CA GLU A 331 8.38 -5.54 -32.94
C GLU A 331 7.62 -4.31 -33.45
N GLY A 332 8.34 -3.31 -33.94
CA GLY A 332 7.77 -2.04 -34.39
C GLY A 332 7.60 -0.99 -33.30
N ASN A 333 6.94 0.10 -33.69
CA ASN A 333 6.65 1.23 -32.83
C ASN A 333 5.33 1.02 -32.09
N GLU A 334 5.39 0.98 -30.75
CA GLU A 334 4.23 0.93 -29.88
C GLU A 334 3.99 2.31 -29.25
N LEU A 335 2.71 2.73 -29.19
CA LEU A 335 2.35 3.98 -28.55
C LEU A 335 2.63 3.90 -27.05
N LEU A 336 3.32 4.90 -26.50
CA LEU A 336 3.63 4.94 -25.07
C LEU A 336 2.35 4.75 -24.19
N PRO A 337 1.24 5.48 -24.40
CA PRO A 337 0.03 5.30 -23.58
C PRO A 337 -0.52 3.86 -23.58
N ASP A 338 -0.37 3.13 -24.70
CA ASP A 338 -0.81 1.75 -24.79
C ASP A 338 0.09 0.82 -23.96
N LEU A 339 1.39 1.12 -23.88
CA LEU A 339 2.34 0.39 -23.04
C LEU A 339 2.17 0.67 -21.55
N LEU A 340 1.67 1.85 -21.18
CA LEU A 340 1.41 2.22 -19.77
C LEU A 340 0.20 1.48 -19.18
N SER A 341 -0.69 0.95 -20.03
CA SER A 341 -1.84 0.17 -19.58
C SER A 341 -1.44 -1.24 -19.18
N LEU A 342 -1.96 -1.72 -18.05
CA LEU A 342 -1.63 -3.01 -17.48
C LEU A 342 -2.17 -4.15 -18.35
N GLN A 343 -1.37 -5.18 -18.61
CA GLN A 343 -1.86 -6.38 -19.30
C GLN A 343 -2.70 -7.22 -18.35
N GLN A 344 -3.86 -7.71 -18.82
CA GLN A 344 -4.73 -8.57 -18.01
C GLN A 344 -4.19 -10.01 -17.94
N THR A 345 -3.12 -10.22 -17.16
CA THR A 345 -2.49 -11.53 -16.92
C THR A 345 -3.04 -12.27 -15.70
N PHE A 346 -3.76 -11.56 -14.84
CA PHE A 346 -4.33 -12.06 -13.59
C PHE A 346 -5.84 -12.33 -13.72
N SER A 347 -6.39 -12.95 -12.67
CA SER A 347 -7.81 -13.22 -12.51
C SER A 347 -8.37 -12.52 -11.26
N PRO A 348 -9.69 -12.30 -11.18
CA PRO A 348 -10.33 -11.71 -10.00
C PRO A 348 -10.03 -12.44 -8.68
N TRP A 349 -10.06 -11.70 -7.57
CA TRP A 349 -9.93 -12.28 -6.22
C TRP A 349 -10.97 -13.35 -5.92
N ARG A 350 -12.24 -13.08 -6.26
CA ARG A 350 -13.35 -14.01 -6.06
C ARG A 350 -13.51 -14.93 -7.26
N ARG A 351 -13.65 -16.23 -6.96
CA ARG A 351 -13.82 -17.29 -7.96
C ARG A 351 -15.27 -17.44 -8.47
N HIS A 352 -16.25 -16.89 -7.76
CA HIS A 352 -17.67 -17.02 -8.15
C HIS A 352 -18.06 -16.00 -9.22
N ARG A 353 -19.08 -16.34 -10.03
CA ARG A 353 -19.66 -15.46 -11.06
C ARG A 353 -20.37 -14.28 -10.42
N ASN A 354 -19.61 -13.26 -10.01
CA ASN A 354 -20.12 -11.92 -9.78
C ASN A 354 -19.77 -11.08 -11.03
N PRO A 355 -20.77 -10.46 -11.71
CA PRO A 355 -20.52 -9.56 -12.84
C PRO A 355 -19.50 -8.46 -12.52
N LEU A 356 -19.39 -8.06 -11.25
CA LEU A 356 -18.48 -7.01 -10.81
C LEU A 356 -17.03 -7.47 -10.57
N ALA A 357 -16.78 -8.79 -10.52
CA ALA A 357 -15.45 -9.32 -10.17
C ALA A 357 -14.37 -8.96 -11.20
N GLY A 358 -14.75 -8.68 -12.45
CA GLY A 358 -13.84 -8.31 -13.53
C GLY A 358 -13.54 -6.81 -13.66
N TYR A 359 -14.06 -5.96 -12.78
CA TYR A 359 -13.72 -4.53 -12.76
C TYR A 359 -12.60 -4.23 -11.76
N TYR A 360 -11.73 -3.31 -12.14
CA TYR A 360 -10.53 -2.94 -11.40
C TYR A 360 -10.39 -1.43 -11.31
N MET A 361 -9.54 -0.96 -10.40
CA MET A 361 -9.27 0.47 -10.18
C MET A 361 -8.22 1.06 -11.15
N PHE A 362 -8.01 0.41 -12.30
CA PHE A 362 -7.03 0.83 -13.30
C PHE A 362 -7.48 0.45 -14.72
N THR A 363 -6.92 1.14 -15.71
CA THR A 363 -7.09 0.79 -17.12
C THR A 363 -6.24 -0.41 -17.48
N MET A 364 -6.84 -1.38 -18.16
CA MET A 364 -6.17 -2.59 -18.64
C MET A 364 -6.19 -2.65 -20.16
N ARG A 365 -5.26 -3.42 -20.71
CA ARG A 365 -5.27 -3.88 -22.09
C ARG A 365 -5.33 -5.41 -22.18
N PRO A 366 -5.90 -5.96 -23.27
CA PRO A 366 -5.95 -7.39 -23.47
C PRO A 366 -4.55 -8.02 -23.46
N TYR A 367 -4.42 -9.19 -22.83
CA TYR A 367 -3.24 -10.02 -22.97
C TYR A 367 -3.51 -11.08 -24.06
N PRO A 368 -2.82 -11.04 -25.22
CA PRO A 368 -3.13 -11.94 -26.33
C PRO A 368 -3.11 -13.41 -25.92
N LYS A 369 -4.14 -14.17 -26.30
CA LYS A 369 -4.17 -15.62 -26.07
C LYS A 369 -3.13 -16.35 -26.92
N ASP A 370 -2.97 -15.91 -28.15
CA ASP A 370 -1.95 -16.34 -29.09
C ASP A 370 -0.56 -15.88 -28.61
N PRO A 371 0.34 -16.81 -28.20
CA PRO A 371 1.68 -16.46 -27.74
C PRO A 371 2.49 -15.70 -28.79
N CYS A 372 2.24 -15.94 -30.08
CA CYS A 372 2.96 -15.28 -31.17
C CYS A 372 2.56 -13.83 -31.43
N LYS A 373 1.55 -13.33 -30.72
CA LYS A 373 1.18 -11.91 -30.69
C LYS A 373 1.70 -11.19 -29.45
N ARG A 374 2.46 -11.87 -28.59
CA ARG A 374 3.03 -11.30 -27.37
C ARG A 374 4.44 -10.78 -27.66
N PRO A 375 4.90 -9.74 -26.95
CA PRO A 375 6.30 -9.32 -27.02
C PRO A 375 7.22 -10.42 -26.51
N ALA A 376 8.49 -10.37 -26.93
CA ALA A 376 9.52 -11.17 -26.29
C ALA A 376 9.74 -10.65 -24.86
N VAL A 377 9.71 -11.57 -23.89
CA VAL A 377 9.85 -11.24 -22.47
C VAL A 377 11.20 -11.69 -21.96
N PHE A 378 11.86 -10.84 -21.19
CA PHE A 378 13.12 -11.12 -20.53
C PHE A 378 12.96 -10.87 -19.03
N PHE A 379 13.41 -11.80 -18.19
CA PHE A 379 13.37 -11.62 -16.73
C PHE A 379 14.76 -11.33 -16.19
N MET A 380 14.82 -10.54 -15.11
CA MET A 380 16.08 -10.23 -14.45
C MET A 380 16.80 -11.52 -14.05
N LYS A 381 18.06 -11.64 -14.44
CA LYS A 381 18.97 -12.72 -14.04
C LYS A 381 19.90 -12.29 -12.90
N ASN A 382 20.42 -11.06 -12.95
CA ASN A 382 21.27 -10.52 -11.88
C ASN A 382 21.26 -8.99 -11.87
N VAL A 383 21.72 -8.44 -10.75
CA VAL A 383 21.97 -7.02 -10.56
C VAL A 383 23.30 -6.84 -9.82
N LYS A 384 24.02 -5.77 -10.16
CA LYS A 384 25.25 -5.32 -9.51
C LYS A 384 25.17 -3.82 -9.28
N SER A 385 25.54 -3.38 -8.09
CA SER A 385 25.72 -1.96 -7.74
C SER A 385 27.19 -1.74 -7.41
N GLY A 386 27.80 -0.71 -7.99
CA GLY A 386 29.20 -0.34 -7.77
C GLY A 386 29.44 1.15 -7.93
N GLU A 387 30.72 1.57 -7.94
CA GLU A 387 31.11 2.97 -8.15
C GLU A 387 30.70 3.50 -9.53
N ASP A 388 30.76 2.64 -10.56
CA ASP A 388 30.35 2.95 -11.94
C ASP A 388 28.82 2.89 -12.17
N GLY A 389 28.03 2.94 -11.10
CA GLY A 389 26.56 2.87 -11.15
C GLY A 389 25.98 1.47 -10.99
N ILE A 390 24.80 1.26 -11.56
CA ILE A 390 24.02 0.03 -11.42
C ILE A 390 23.90 -0.67 -12.76
N TRP A 391 24.11 -1.99 -12.73
CA TRP A 391 24.04 -2.85 -13.89
C TRP A 391 23.10 -4.02 -13.58
N SER A 392 22.19 -4.30 -14.51
CA SER A 392 21.31 -5.48 -14.43
C SER A 392 21.32 -6.23 -15.74
N SER A 393 21.22 -7.55 -15.68
CA SER A 393 21.08 -8.40 -16.87
C SER A 393 19.78 -9.18 -16.85
N TYR A 394 19.22 -9.38 -18.03
CA TYR A 394 17.94 -10.03 -18.25
C TYR A 394 18.09 -11.12 -19.30
N THR A 395 17.44 -12.25 -19.07
CA THR A 395 17.47 -13.42 -19.96
C THR A 395 16.12 -13.68 -20.58
N ARG A 396 16.12 -14.04 -21.86
CA ARG A 396 14.91 -14.38 -22.61
C ARG A 396 14.14 -15.50 -21.91
N HIS A 397 12.84 -15.30 -21.77
CA HIS A 397 11.90 -16.33 -21.40
C HIS A 397 11.28 -16.89 -22.68
N ASN A 398 11.73 -18.09 -23.06
CA ASN A 398 11.22 -18.75 -24.25
C ASN A 398 9.82 -19.31 -23.97
N VAL A 399 8.82 -18.77 -24.66
CA VAL A 399 7.44 -19.28 -24.63
C VAL A 399 7.04 -19.62 -26.06
N GLU A 400 7.12 -20.90 -26.40
CA GLU A 400 6.76 -21.49 -27.70
C GLU A 400 7.47 -20.89 -28.93
N ASP A 401 7.88 -21.74 -29.87
CA ASP A 401 8.56 -21.28 -31.08
C ASP A 401 7.56 -20.65 -32.06
N CYS A 402 7.56 -19.32 -32.12
CA CYS A 402 6.75 -18.55 -33.05
C CYS A 402 7.51 -18.27 -34.35
N SER A 403 7.10 -18.93 -35.42
CA SER A 403 7.67 -18.76 -36.77
C SER A 403 7.51 -17.36 -37.36
N ARG A 404 6.65 -16.51 -36.77
CA ARG A 404 6.33 -15.16 -37.24
C ARG A 404 7.20 -14.04 -36.67
N ALA A 405 7.91 -14.27 -35.58
CA ALA A 405 8.78 -13.24 -35.01
C ALA A 405 10.00 -13.02 -35.93
N SER A 406 10.43 -11.76 -36.05
CA SER A 406 11.61 -11.39 -36.80
C SER A 406 12.84 -12.16 -36.30
N ARG A 407 13.77 -12.45 -37.22
CA ARG A 407 15.05 -13.10 -36.88
C ARG A 407 15.81 -12.31 -35.80
N ALA A 408 15.69 -10.98 -35.80
CA ALA A 408 16.33 -10.12 -34.83
C ALA A 408 15.77 -10.32 -33.40
N ILE A 409 14.44 -10.37 -33.21
CA ILE A 409 13.84 -10.68 -31.90
C ILE A 409 14.12 -12.13 -31.48
N ASN A 410 14.10 -13.06 -32.43
CA ASN A 410 14.36 -14.47 -32.13
C ASN A 410 15.80 -14.76 -31.70
N ASN A 411 16.76 -14.01 -32.23
CA ASN A 411 18.17 -14.16 -31.86
C ASN A 411 18.54 -13.43 -30.56
N LEU A 412 17.76 -12.44 -30.11
CA LEU A 412 18.04 -11.66 -28.91
C LEU A 412 17.88 -12.53 -27.65
N GLU A 413 18.98 -12.87 -26.99
CA GLU A 413 19.02 -13.78 -25.83
C GLU A 413 19.20 -13.03 -24.50
N TYR A 414 19.92 -11.90 -24.51
CA TYR A 414 20.32 -11.18 -23.30
C TYR A 414 20.15 -9.67 -23.43
N ILE A 415 19.62 -9.01 -22.41
CA ILE A 415 19.57 -7.55 -22.32
C ILE A 415 20.36 -7.08 -21.11
N LYS A 416 21.22 -6.08 -21.29
CA LYS A 416 21.94 -5.40 -20.21
C LYS A 416 21.40 -4.00 -20.05
N VAL A 417 21.04 -3.64 -18.82
CA VAL A 417 20.54 -2.30 -18.48
C VAL A 417 21.50 -1.67 -17.49
N SER A 418 21.93 -0.45 -17.79
CA SER A 418 22.80 0.38 -16.96
C SER A 418 22.08 1.66 -16.51
N SER A 419 22.41 2.15 -15.33
CA SER A 419 21.92 3.44 -14.85
C SER A 419 22.76 3.97 -13.70
N ASP A 420 22.73 5.29 -13.50
CA ASP A 420 23.18 5.88 -12.24
C ASP A 420 22.19 5.55 -11.12
N LYS A 421 22.66 5.52 -9.86
CA LYS A 421 21.80 5.27 -8.70
C LYS A 421 20.71 6.33 -8.60
N LEU A 422 19.45 5.89 -8.62
CA LEU A 422 18.33 6.81 -8.50
C LEU A 422 18.28 7.37 -7.08
N LYS A 423 18.41 8.69 -6.99
CA LYS A 423 18.22 9.44 -5.75
C LYS A 423 17.14 10.47 -6.02
N LEU A 424 15.96 10.22 -5.48
CA LEU A 424 14.87 11.19 -5.51
C LEU A 424 14.91 12.04 -4.25
N ASP A 425 14.62 13.32 -4.32
CA ASP A 425 14.30 14.15 -3.15
C ASP A 425 12.79 14.09 -2.81
N ALA A 426 12.31 14.91 -1.88
CA ALA A 426 10.89 14.91 -1.49
C ALA A 426 9.99 15.50 -2.59
N GLU A 427 10.48 16.48 -3.35
CA GLU A 427 9.73 17.14 -4.43
C GLU A 427 9.57 16.20 -5.62
N GLN A 428 10.63 15.49 -6.00
CA GLN A 428 10.62 14.50 -7.07
C GLN A 428 9.72 13.30 -6.77
N ILE A 429 9.39 13.03 -5.50
CA ILE A 429 8.44 11.98 -5.12
C ILE A 429 7.02 12.50 -5.08
N TRP A 430 6.87 13.78 -4.73
CA TRP A 430 5.58 14.45 -4.81
C TRP A 430 5.11 14.61 -6.26
N ALA A 431 6.03 14.92 -7.17
CA ALA A 431 5.78 15.10 -8.60
C ALA A 431 6.73 14.23 -9.45
N PRO A 432 6.54 12.89 -9.47
CA PRO A 432 7.45 12.00 -10.16
C PRO A 432 7.38 12.16 -11.68
N ARG A 433 8.55 12.11 -12.33
CA ARG A 433 8.69 12.08 -13.79
C ARG A 433 9.32 10.75 -14.21
N ARG A 434 8.75 10.12 -15.24
CA ARG A 434 9.31 8.90 -15.85
C ARG A 434 10.72 9.17 -16.37
N GLN A 435 11.61 8.20 -16.19
CA GLN A 435 12.96 8.26 -16.73
C GLN A 435 12.97 7.92 -18.23
N CYS A 436 14.00 8.42 -18.93
CA CYS A 436 14.26 8.16 -20.34
C CYS A 436 15.35 7.10 -20.48
N CYS A 437 15.56 6.62 -21.68
CA CYS A 437 16.59 5.63 -21.95
C CYS A 437 17.08 5.70 -23.39
N ASP A 438 18.33 5.26 -23.55
CA ASP A 438 19.00 5.15 -24.84
C ASP A 438 19.38 3.70 -25.08
N VAL A 439 19.17 3.22 -26.31
CA VAL A 439 19.67 1.93 -26.77
C VAL A 439 21.05 2.18 -27.38
N SER A 440 22.11 1.82 -26.66
CA SER A 440 23.48 2.22 -27.00
C SER A 440 24.15 1.30 -28.02
N SER A 441 23.88 -0.01 -27.93
CA SER A 441 24.41 -1.00 -28.86
C SER A 441 23.56 -2.26 -28.86
N SER A 442 23.33 -2.80 -30.06
CA SER A 442 22.69 -4.09 -30.29
C SER A 442 23.63 -4.98 -31.09
N SER A 443 23.92 -6.17 -30.58
CA SER A 443 24.47 -7.28 -31.37
C SER A 443 23.33 -8.25 -31.71
N GLU A 444 23.58 -9.24 -32.58
CA GLU A 444 22.55 -10.23 -32.94
C GLU A 444 21.90 -10.91 -31.72
N LYS A 445 22.68 -11.11 -30.64
CA LYS A 445 22.23 -11.82 -29.44
C LYS A 445 22.00 -10.96 -28.21
N SER A 446 22.40 -9.69 -28.24
CA SER A 446 22.32 -8.85 -27.04
C SER A 446 22.02 -7.38 -27.30
N MET A 447 21.32 -6.76 -26.35
CA MET A 447 20.97 -5.34 -26.37
C MET A 447 21.49 -4.67 -25.10
N VAL A 448 22.06 -3.48 -25.25
CA VAL A 448 22.52 -2.64 -24.13
C VAL A 448 21.69 -1.37 -24.07
N ILE A 449 21.11 -1.11 -22.90
CA ILE A 449 20.25 0.03 -22.64
C ILE A 449 20.81 0.83 -21.47
N ARG A 450 20.79 2.16 -21.58
CA ARG A 450 21.11 3.07 -20.48
C ARG A 450 19.85 3.81 -20.06
N ILE A 451 19.46 3.70 -18.80
CA ILE A 451 18.39 4.52 -18.20
C ILE A 451 19.01 5.78 -17.59
N ARG A 452 18.39 6.93 -17.85
CA ARG A 452 18.82 8.24 -17.35
C ARG A 452 17.64 9.16 -17.07
N GLN A 453 17.91 10.30 -16.44
CA GLN A 453 16.93 11.37 -16.37
C GLN A 453 16.63 11.89 -17.78
N CYS A 454 15.36 12.20 -18.03
CA CYS A 454 14.96 12.89 -19.25
C CYS A 454 15.47 14.33 -19.20
N GLY A 455 15.89 14.87 -20.35
CA GLY A 455 16.08 16.30 -20.53
C GLY A 455 14.76 17.06 -20.33
N ASN A 456 14.84 18.35 -20.01
CA ASN A 456 13.66 19.16 -19.66
C ASN A 456 12.54 19.05 -20.69
N ASN A 457 12.88 19.15 -21.99
CA ASN A 457 11.93 19.09 -23.11
C ASN A 457 11.95 17.74 -23.86
N GLU A 458 12.61 16.73 -23.30
CA GLU A 458 12.74 15.43 -23.95
C GLU A 458 11.44 14.63 -23.85
N LEU A 459 11.04 14.07 -24.99
CA LEU A 459 9.85 13.24 -25.14
C LEU A 459 10.25 11.75 -25.14
N ILE A 460 9.47 10.92 -24.45
CA ILE A 460 9.49 9.47 -24.63
C ILE A 460 8.57 9.17 -25.82
N ALA A 461 9.11 9.25 -27.02
CA ALA A 461 8.34 9.13 -28.25
C ALA A 461 9.07 8.28 -29.29
N MET A 462 8.28 7.55 -30.07
CA MET A 462 8.75 6.99 -31.33
C MET A 462 9.12 8.12 -32.29
N HIS A 463 10.16 7.92 -33.09
CA HIS A 463 10.41 8.76 -34.25
C HIS A 463 9.58 8.25 -35.43
N LEU A 464 9.00 9.20 -36.17
CA LEU A 464 8.14 8.95 -37.33
C LEU A 464 8.97 8.66 -38.59
#